data_AF-A0A450ZH60-F1
#
_entry.id   AF-A0A450ZH60-F1
#
_cell.length_a   1.000
_cell.length_b   1.000
_cell.length_c   1.000
_cell.angle_alpha   90.00
_cell.angle_beta   90.00
_cell.angle_gamma   90.00
#
_symmetry.space_group_name_H-M   'P 1'
#
loop_
_entity.id
_entity.type
_entity.pdbx_description
1 polymer ?
#
loop_
_entity_poly.entity_id
_entity_poly.type
_entity_poly.pdbx_seq_one_letter_code
_entity_poly.pdbx_strand_id
1 'polypeptide(L)'
;KEVCPVKIPLPTLLRQLRIDAYEKKAPPHNMRVSFRIWGFLAKSSWLYGFSTTLGIRILRRISGQHRLFNVLPFLRAWTGSRDLPIPQKETFQSKWRQQREEEIP
;
A
#
# COMPACT_ATOMS: atom_id res chain seq x y z
N LYS A 1 -18.49 -16.08 -22.92
CA LYS A 1 -19.68 -15.18 -22.88
C LYS A 1 -19.31 -13.98 -22.04
N GLU A 2 -18.97 -12.85 -22.67
CA GLU A 2 -18.70 -11.59 -21.94
C GLU A 2 -20.02 -10.90 -21.61
N VAL A 3 -20.16 -10.47 -20.36
CA VAL A 3 -21.43 -10.10 -19.71
C VAL A 3 -21.67 -8.58 -19.75
N CYS A 4 -21.04 -7.85 -20.66
CA CYS A 4 -21.24 -6.41 -20.76
C CYS A 4 -22.39 -6.08 -21.73
N PRO A 5 -23.47 -5.41 -21.28
CA PRO A 5 -24.61 -5.05 -22.13
C PRO A 5 -24.27 -3.95 -23.15
N VAL A 6 -23.11 -3.31 -23.00
CA VAL A 6 -22.61 -2.25 -23.88
C VAL A 6 -21.51 -2.85 -24.78
N LYS A 7 -21.66 -2.72 -26.11
CA LYS A 7 -20.76 -3.28 -27.13
C LYS A 7 -19.39 -2.57 -27.22
N ILE A 8 -18.80 -2.19 -26.09
CA ILE A 8 -17.45 -1.61 -26.05
C ILE A 8 -16.46 -2.77 -25.98
N PRO A 9 -15.45 -2.85 -26.87
CA PRO A 9 -14.42 -3.89 -26.83
C PRO A 9 -13.39 -3.62 -25.72
N LEU A 10 -13.85 -3.61 -24.47
CA LEU A 10 -13.05 -3.34 -23.28
C LEU A 10 -11.82 -4.27 -23.16
N PRO A 11 -11.92 -5.59 -23.40
CA PRO A 11 -10.76 -6.48 -23.30
C PRO A 11 -9.67 -6.13 -24.30
N THR A 12 -10.05 -5.75 -25.52
CA THR A 12 -9.12 -5.37 -26.59
C THR A 12 -8.38 -4.08 -26.24
N LEU A 13 -9.11 -3.06 -25.76
CA LEU A 13 -8.48 -1.82 -25.30
C LEU A 13 -7.52 -2.06 -24.14
N LEU A 14 -7.92 -2.84 -23.13
CA LEU A 14 -7.05 -3.17 -21.99
C LEU A 14 -5.78 -3.93 -22.44
N ARG A 15 -5.90 -4.78 -23.46
CA ARG A 15 -4.77 -5.49 -24.05
C ARG A 15 -3.82 -4.54 -24.78
N GLN A 16 -4.33 -3.62 -25.60
CA GLN A 16 -3.52 -2.63 -26.30
C GLN A 16 -2.75 -1.74 -25.32
N LEU A 17 -3.43 -1.25 -24.27
CA LEU A 17 -2.77 -0.48 -23.21
C LEU A 17 -1.63 -1.23 -22.52
N ARG A 18 -1.76 -2.56 -22.34
CA ARG A 18 -0.67 -3.41 -21.82
C ARG A 18 0.52 -3.50 -22.77
N ILE A 19 0.26 -3.63 -24.07
CA ILE A 19 1.31 -3.71 -25.10
C ILE A 19 2.06 -2.36 -25.15
N ASP A 20 1.33 -1.25 -25.22
CA ASP A 20 1.90 0.09 -25.24
C ASP A 20 2.73 0.39 -23.99
N ALA A 21 2.25 -0.05 -22.81
CA ALA A 21 2.98 0.11 -21.55
C ALA A 21 4.27 -0.71 -21.51
N TYR A 22 4.27 -1.91 -22.12
CA TYR A 22 5.43 -2.78 -22.21
C TYR A 22 6.48 -2.25 -23.19
N GLU A 23 6.06 -1.80 -24.38
CA GLU A 23 6.95 -1.21 -25.40
C GLU A 23 7.65 0.05 -24.90
N LYS A 24 6.96 0.85 -24.08
CA LYS A 24 7.53 2.03 -23.40
C LYS A 24 8.55 1.68 -22.30
N LYS A 25 8.90 0.40 -22.09
CA LYS A 25 9.90 -0.09 -21.10
C LYS A 25 9.70 0.42 -19.67
N ALA A 26 8.47 0.56 -19.20
CA ALA A 26 8.19 1.04 -17.85
C ALA A 26 8.31 -0.11 -16.82
N PRO A 27 9.08 0.05 -15.72
CA PRO A 27 8.87 1.13 -14.76
C PRO A 27 10.00 2.16 -14.74
N PRO A 28 9.69 3.43 -14.38
CA PRO A 28 10.70 4.45 -14.16
C PRO A 28 11.69 4.01 -13.07
N HIS A 29 12.95 4.45 -13.17
CA HIS A 29 14.05 3.94 -12.34
C HIS A 29 13.75 4.06 -10.83
N ASN A 30 13.09 5.16 -10.43
CA ASN A 30 12.60 5.38 -9.07
C ASN A 30 11.74 4.21 -8.56
N MET A 31 10.82 3.70 -9.37
CA MET A 31 9.92 2.62 -8.98
C MET A 31 10.68 1.30 -8.75
N ARG A 32 11.70 1.00 -9.57
CA ARG A 32 12.56 -0.17 -9.37
C ARG A 32 13.34 -0.09 -8.05
N VAL A 33 13.86 1.10 -7.73
CA VAL A 33 14.59 1.34 -6.48
C VAL A 33 13.64 1.21 -5.29
N SER A 34 12.46 1.81 -5.34
CA SER A 34 11.44 1.69 -4.29
C SER A 34 11.06 0.24 -4.03
N PHE A 35 10.83 -0.56 -5.07
CA PHE A 35 10.53 -1.98 -4.91
C PHE A 35 11.70 -2.79 -4.34
N ARG A 36 12.94 -2.46 -4.68
CA ARG A 36 14.12 -3.11 -4.10
C ARG A 36 14.25 -2.81 -2.61
N ILE A 37 14.06 -1.55 -2.21
CA ILE A 37 14.05 -1.14 -0.79
C ILE A 37 12.93 -1.87 -0.06
N TRP A 38 11.72 -1.88 -0.63
CA TRP A 38 10.58 -2.57 -0.05
C TRP A 38 10.82 -4.07 0.10
N GLY A 39 11.37 -4.73 -0.92
CA GLY A 39 11.70 -6.15 -0.89
C GLY A 39 12.74 -6.49 0.18
N PHE A 40 13.75 -5.62 0.37
CA PHE A 40 14.72 -5.77 1.44
C PHE A 40 14.07 -5.65 2.83
N LEU A 41 13.22 -4.63 3.03
CA LEU A 41 12.48 -4.44 4.29
C LEU A 41 11.55 -5.62 4.58
N ALA A 42 10.81 -6.09 3.57
CA ALA A 42 9.87 -7.20 3.70
C ALA A 42 10.56 -8.55 3.98
N LYS A 43 11.82 -8.73 3.54
CA LYS A 43 12.60 -9.96 3.79
C LYS A 43 12.98 -10.13 5.26
N SER A 44 13.12 -9.04 6.01
CA SER A 44 13.50 -9.09 7.43
C SER A 44 12.31 -8.77 8.33
N SER A 45 11.79 -9.78 9.03
CA SER A 45 10.64 -9.64 9.94
C SER A 45 10.87 -8.62 11.06
N TRP A 46 12.10 -8.49 11.56
CA TRP A 46 12.44 -7.51 12.60
C TRP A 46 12.45 -6.07 12.07
N LEU A 47 13.12 -5.83 10.93
CA LEU A 47 13.14 -4.51 10.28
C LEU A 47 11.75 -4.09 9.80
N TYR A 48 10.97 -5.04 9.29
CA TYR A 48 9.60 -4.80 8.88
C TYR A 48 8.72 -4.42 10.08
N GLY A 49 8.83 -5.14 11.21
CA GLY A 49 8.09 -4.83 12.42
C GLY A 49 8.43 -3.43 12.98
N PHE A 50 9.71 -3.08 13.04
CA PHE A 50 10.16 -1.76 13.52
C PHE A 50 9.70 -0.63 12.59
N SER A 51 9.94 -0.77 11.28
CA SER A 51 9.57 0.25 10.29
C SER A 51 8.05 0.46 10.23
N THR A 52 7.26 -0.60 10.33
CA THR A 52 5.79 -0.51 10.36
C THR A 52 5.29 0.16 11.64
N THR A 53 5.87 -0.19 12.80
CA THR A 53 5.50 0.43 14.09
C THR A 53 5.82 1.92 14.10
N LEU A 54 6.98 2.30 13.58
CA LEU A 54 7.37 3.70 13.43
C LEU A 54 6.45 4.43 12.44
N GLY A 55 6.13 3.80 11.31
CA GLY A 55 5.19 4.32 10.31
C GLY A 55 3.81 4.60 10.89
N ILE A 56 3.23 3.67 11.65
CA ILE A 56 1.93 3.86 12.33
C ILE A 56 1.99 5.02 13.33
N ARG A 57 3.06 5.15 14.12
CA ARG A 57 3.21 6.26 15.08
C ARG A 57 3.28 7.61 14.37
N ILE A 58 4.03 7.69 13.28
CA ILE A 58 4.13 8.90 12.46
C ILE A 58 2.78 9.23 11.84
N LEU A 59 2.12 8.26 11.20
CA LEU A 59 0.79 8.45 10.62
C LEU A 59 -0.23 8.90 11.67
N ARG A 60 -0.19 8.34 12.89
CA ARG A 60 -1.09 8.74 13.97
C ARG A 60 -0.84 10.18 14.45
N ARG A 61 0.43 10.60 14.54
CA ARG A 61 0.76 12.01 14.86
C ARG A 61 0.29 12.96 13.78
N ILE A 62 0.41 12.57 12.51
CA ILE A 62 -0.01 13.36 11.36
C ILE A 62 -1.54 13.37 11.22
N SER A 63 -2.22 12.26 11.52
CA SER A 63 -3.68 12.10 11.45
C SER A 63 -4.41 12.85 12.57
N GLY A 64 -3.82 12.96 13.76
CA GLY A 64 -4.50 13.56 14.91
C GLY A 64 -5.84 12.87 15.21
N GLN A 65 -6.88 13.65 15.51
CA GLN A 65 -8.27 13.19 15.65
C GLN A 65 -9.05 13.16 14.31
N HIS A 66 -8.45 13.63 13.22
CA HIS A 66 -9.11 13.71 11.92
C HIS A 66 -8.68 12.58 10.99
N ARG A 67 -9.54 12.33 10.01
CA ARG A 67 -9.27 11.34 8.97
C ARG A 67 -8.09 11.78 8.08
N LEU A 68 -7.27 10.83 7.61
CA LEU A 68 -5.96 11.02 6.95
C LEU A 68 -5.94 11.82 5.63
N PHE A 69 -7.07 12.33 5.15
CA PHE A 69 -7.22 12.98 3.84
C PHE A 69 -6.35 14.20 3.62
N ASN A 70 -6.24 15.05 4.64
CA ASN A 70 -5.82 16.42 4.44
C ASN A 70 -4.33 16.67 4.72
N VAL A 71 -3.62 15.65 5.21
CA VAL A 71 -2.31 15.81 5.85
C VAL A 71 -1.16 15.09 5.14
N LEU A 72 -1.44 14.37 4.05
CA LEU A 72 -0.39 13.68 3.26
C LEU A 72 -0.14 14.41 1.94
N PRO A 73 0.64 15.52 1.92
CA PRO A 73 0.85 16.35 0.73
C PRO A 73 1.43 15.57 -0.46
N PHE A 74 2.29 14.57 -0.20
CA PHE A 74 2.88 13.71 -1.23
C PHE A 74 1.97 12.58 -1.72
N LEU A 75 0.87 12.30 -1.01
CA LEU A 75 -0.09 11.25 -1.37
C LEU A 75 -1.46 11.81 -1.74
N ARG A 76 -1.58 13.14 -1.93
CA ARG A 76 -2.84 13.81 -2.30
C ARG A 76 -3.53 13.22 -3.52
N ALA A 77 -2.79 12.73 -4.50
CA ALA A 77 -3.37 12.05 -5.67
C ALA A 77 -4.11 10.75 -5.30
N TRP A 78 -3.69 10.09 -4.23
CA TRP A 78 -4.27 8.83 -3.73
C TRP A 78 -5.28 9.06 -2.61
N THR A 79 -5.00 9.98 -1.69
CA THR A 79 -5.87 10.32 -0.54
C THR A 79 -6.94 11.36 -0.88
N GLY A 80 -6.83 12.05 -2.01
CA GLY A 80 -7.82 13.05 -2.45
C GLY A 80 -9.13 12.45 -2.96
N SER A 81 -9.13 11.16 -3.33
CA SER A 81 -10.33 10.43 -3.77
C SER A 81 -10.69 9.25 -2.86
N ARG A 82 -9.93 9.00 -1.77
CA ARG A 82 -10.11 7.81 -0.93
C ARG A 82 -10.11 8.10 0.56
N ASP A 83 -11.13 7.51 1.19
CA ASP A 83 -11.33 7.52 2.63
C ASP A 83 -10.45 6.53 3.37
N LEU A 84 -9.39 7.04 4.03
CA LEU A 84 -8.50 6.24 4.86
C LEU A 84 -8.86 6.39 6.35
N PRO A 85 -9.22 5.27 7.04
CA PRO A 85 -9.45 5.28 8.46
C PRO A 85 -8.16 5.50 9.24
N ILE A 86 -8.29 5.98 10.47
CA ILE A 86 -7.16 6.19 11.38
C ILE A 86 -6.52 4.82 11.66
N PRO A 87 -5.19 4.67 11.50
CA PRO A 87 -4.51 3.40 11.73
C PRO A 87 -4.63 2.99 13.20
N GLN A 88 -4.81 1.69 13.45
CA GLN A 88 -4.86 1.16 14.82
C GLN A 88 -3.52 1.37 15.54
N LYS A 89 -3.56 1.40 16.88
CA LYS A 89 -2.38 1.71 17.73
C LYS A 89 -1.22 0.73 17.55
N GLU A 90 -1.52 -0.52 17.22
CA GLU A 90 -0.56 -1.61 17.15
C GLU A 90 -0.63 -2.30 15.78
N THR A 91 0.53 -2.75 15.31
CA THR A 91 0.62 -3.56 14.09
C THR A 91 0.01 -4.94 14.35
N PHE A 92 -0.56 -5.56 13.31
CA PHE A 92 -1.03 -6.94 13.40
C PHE A 92 0.07 -7.90 13.90
N GLN A 93 1.31 -7.70 13.46
CA GLN A 93 2.45 -8.54 13.85
C GLN A 93 2.80 -8.39 15.34
N SER A 94 2.66 -7.18 15.90
CA SER A 94 2.84 -6.95 17.34
C SER A 94 1.76 -7.69 18.12
N LYS A 95 0.49 -7.54 17.71
CA LYS A 95 -0.64 -8.25 18.34
C LYS A 95 -0.48 -9.76 18.25
N TRP A 96 -0.05 -10.27 17.10
CA TRP A 96 0.19 -11.69 16.87
C TRP A 96 1.29 -12.24 17.78
N ARG A 97 2.40 -11.51 17.95
CA ARG A 97 3.48 -11.94 18.84
C ARG A 97 3.01 -12.02 20.29
N GLN A 98 2.28 -10.99 20.76
CA GLN A 98 1.74 -10.95 22.11
C GLN A 98 0.76 -12.12 22.36
N GLN A 99 -0.14 -12.37 21.41
CA GLN A 99 -1.07 -13.51 21.51
C GLN A 99 -0.33 -14.85 21.60
N ARG A 100 0.74 -15.05 20.82
CA ARG A 100 1.51 -16.30 20.89
C ARG A 100 2.30 -16.46 22.18
N GLU A 101 2.72 -15.37 22.84
CA GLU A 101 3.37 -15.43 24.15
C GLU A 101 2.37 -15.72 25.27
N GLU A 102 1.14 -15.23 25.18
CA GLU A 102 0.05 -15.55 26.12
C GLU A 102 -0.47 -17.00 26.00
N GLU A 103 -0.39 -17.59 24.81
CA GLU A 103 -0.89 -18.94 24.53
C GLU A 103 0.12 -20.06 24.88
N ILE A 104 1.38 -19.72 25.16
CA ILE A 104 2.40 -20.66 25.64
C ILE A 104 2.42 -20.59 27.18
N PRO A 105 1.98 -21.64 27.91
CA PRO A 105 2.03 -21.68 29.37
C PRO A 105 3.46 -21.73 29.91
#